data_AF-A0A165FME2-F1
#
_entry.id   AF-A0A165FME2-F1
#
_cell.length_a   1.000
_cell.length_b   1.000
_cell.length_c   1.000
_cell.angle_alpha   90.00
_cell.angle_beta   90.00
_cell.angle_gamma   90.00
#
_symmetry.space_group_name_H-M   'P 1'
#
loop_
_entity.id
_entity.type
_entity.pdbx_description
1 polymer ?
#
loop_
_entity_poly.entity_id
_entity_poly.type
_entity_poly.pdbx_seq_one_letter_code
_entity_poly.pdbx_strand_id
1 'polypeptide(L)'
;MIAEVHKDDMVFGVFPFMSPSGLTRRWFETTRELLDGLEQTFDFLHDILIAHRDFSFAEVFLNFGSAQACVPDKSFFPPRPRSFRKFFDAQYFINDFELSVQYSPSSDPASRRVVGHPSARYGDDIEIYGKALAPEARLDEPYCPFKADVYQLGQEILLTFGRVTTLPGLVPLAERMASTDPSLRPSIAEALVTLCGIRLSTSDTLLDEMPRDAHGEYGWDEQTDGFDSAGPTTLEATFSPDTAVVVGLAPEDLLPNVKKFGLGTDAPLSVLSANPQT
;
A
#
# COMPACT_ATOMS: atom_id res chain seq x y z
N MET A 1 -9.42 8.76 -8.21
CA MET A 1 -10.83 8.99 -8.57
C MET A 1 -10.91 9.35 -10.04
N ILE A 2 -11.80 8.73 -10.81
CA ILE A 2 -11.98 8.98 -12.25
C ILE A 2 -13.20 9.88 -12.50
N ALA A 3 -14.27 9.70 -11.71
CA ALA A 3 -15.47 10.51 -11.81
C ALA A 3 -16.15 10.63 -10.45
N GLU A 4 -17.01 11.63 -10.32
CA GLU A 4 -17.97 11.77 -9.23
C GLU A 4 -19.37 11.60 -9.80
N VAL A 5 -20.21 10.83 -9.09
CA VAL A 5 -21.62 10.64 -9.44
C VAL A 5 -22.46 11.20 -8.31
N HIS A 6 -23.38 12.08 -8.65
CA HIS A 6 -24.29 12.70 -7.68
C HIS A 6 -25.66 12.03 -7.78
N LYS A 7 -26.26 11.74 -6.64
CA LYS A 7 -27.65 11.29 -6.55
C LYS A 7 -28.25 11.86 -5.28
N ASP A 8 -29.25 12.74 -5.44
CA ASP A 8 -29.88 13.48 -4.34
C ASP A 8 -28.82 14.22 -3.49
N ASP A 9 -28.73 13.92 -2.20
CA ASP A 9 -27.75 14.45 -1.25
C ASP A 9 -26.48 13.59 -1.12
N MET A 10 -26.32 12.57 -1.97
CA MET A 10 -25.18 11.66 -1.98
C MET A 10 -24.20 11.96 -3.11
N VAL A 11 -22.90 11.87 -2.79
CA VAL A 11 -21.80 11.92 -3.76
C VAL A 11 -21.06 10.59 -3.72
N PHE A 12 -20.89 9.97 -4.89
CA PHE A 12 -20.19 8.71 -5.08
C PHE A 12 -18.91 8.95 -5.85
N GLY A 13 -17.76 8.57 -5.28
CA GLY A 13 -16.50 8.51 -6.01
C GLY A 13 -16.42 7.25 -6.86
N VAL A 14 -16.10 7.40 -8.15
CA VAL A 14 -15.85 6.28 -9.06
C VAL A 14 -14.35 6.09 -9.21
N PHE A 15 -13.88 4.86 -8.96
CA PHE A 15 -12.47 4.47 -9.02
C PHE A 15 -12.31 3.27 -9.97
N PRO A 16 -11.10 3.04 -10.52
CA PRO A 16 -10.81 1.76 -11.15
C PRO A 16 -11.14 0.62 -10.19
N PHE A 17 -11.68 -0.48 -10.70
CA PHE A 17 -11.84 -1.68 -9.88
C PHE A 17 -10.46 -2.27 -9.59
N MET A 18 -10.15 -2.45 -8.32
CA MET A 18 -8.86 -2.94 -7.83
C MET A 18 -9.09 -4.15 -6.91
N SER A 19 -8.11 -5.05 -6.81
CA SER A 19 -8.23 -6.15 -5.84
C SER A 19 -8.01 -5.61 -4.43
N PRO A 20 -8.89 -5.92 -3.48
CA PRO A 20 -8.63 -5.67 -2.08
C PRO A 20 -7.45 -6.50 -1.60
N SER A 21 -6.94 -6.15 -0.41
CA SER A 21 -5.89 -6.93 0.24
C SER A 21 -4.60 -6.96 -0.60
N GLY A 22 -4.25 -5.84 -1.24
CA GLY A 22 -3.04 -5.69 -2.05
C GLY A 22 -1.76 -5.91 -1.24
N LEU A 23 -1.77 -5.63 0.07
CA LEU A 23 -0.65 -5.93 0.97
C LEU A 23 -0.91 -7.08 1.97
N THR A 24 -2.10 -7.69 1.93
CA THR A 24 -2.48 -8.80 2.84
C THR A 24 -2.78 -10.09 2.06
N ARG A 25 -2.84 -11.25 2.73
CA ARG A 25 -3.25 -12.55 2.14
C ARG A 25 -2.46 -13.03 0.89
N ARG A 26 -1.20 -13.44 1.08
CA ARG A 26 -0.42 -14.25 0.11
C ARG A 26 -0.28 -13.63 -1.29
N TRP A 27 -0.09 -12.31 -1.37
CA TRP A 27 -0.17 -11.58 -2.64
C TRP A 27 1.17 -11.46 -3.38
N PHE A 28 2.32 -11.47 -2.70
CA PHE A 28 3.66 -11.35 -3.33
C PHE A 28 4.24 -12.72 -3.68
N GLU A 29 4.77 -12.85 -4.89
CA GLU A 29 5.48 -14.03 -5.38
C GLU A 29 6.99 -13.96 -5.07
N THR A 30 7.51 -12.76 -4.85
CA THR A 30 8.94 -12.51 -4.62
C THR A 30 9.15 -11.50 -3.49
N THR A 31 10.31 -11.55 -2.87
CA THR A 31 10.74 -10.52 -1.90
C THR A 31 10.75 -9.13 -2.54
N ARG A 32 11.07 -9.05 -3.84
CA ARG A 32 11.03 -7.81 -4.63
C ARG A 32 9.65 -7.18 -4.66
N GLU A 33 8.62 -7.98 -4.95
CA GLU A 33 7.24 -7.48 -4.97
C GLU A 33 6.80 -6.96 -3.61
N LEU A 34 7.14 -7.66 -2.52
CA LEU A 34 6.88 -7.20 -1.14
C LEU A 34 7.49 -5.81 -0.91
N LEU A 35 8.77 -5.64 -1.26
CA LEU A 35 9.47 -4.36 -1.11
C LEU A 35 8.85 -3.27 -1.99
N ASP A 36 8.48 -3.59 -3.24
CA ASP A 36 7.81 -2.64 -4.14
C ASP A 36 6.48 -2.14 -3.54
N GLY A 37 5.71 -3.04 -2.91
CA GLY A 37 4.46 -2.69 -2.24
C GLY A 37 4.65 -1.80 -1.01
N LEU A 38 5.66 -2.10 -0.19
CA LEU A 38 6.00 -1.26 0.96
C LEU A 38 6.51 0.12 0.51
N GLU A 39 7.43 0.18 -0.44
CA GLU A 39 8.00 1.43 -0.96
C GLU A 39 6.91 2.37 -1.49
N GLN A 40 5.98 1.86 -2.32
CA GLN A 40 4.86 2.65 -2.86
C GLN A 40 3.90 3.16 -1.76
N THR A 41 3.78 2.42 -0.66
CA THR A 41 2.90 2.80 0.46
C THR A 41 3.51 3.92 1.32
N PHE A 42 4.84 3.97 1.43
CA PHE A 42 5.55 4.94 2.27
C PHE A 42 5.61 6.35 1.64
N ASP A 43 5.55 6.45 0.31
CA ASP A 43 6.04 7.64 -0.39
C ASP A 43 5.00 8.76 -0.56
N PHE A 44 3.68 8.48 -0.45
CA PHE A 44 2.71 9.41 -1.05
C PHE A 44 2.02 10.40 -0.08
N LEU A 45 1.51 9.94 1.06
CA LEU A 45 0.53 10.74 1.82
C LEU A 45 1.15 11.91 2.59
N HIS A 46 2.28 11.68 3.25
CA HIS A 46 2.86 12.69 4.15
C HIS A 46 3.51 13.83 3.36
N ASP A 47 3.97 13.59 2.14
CA ASP A 47 4.54 14.61 1.24
C ASP A 47 3.51 15.67 0.84
N ILE A 48 2.25 15.26 0.67
CA ILE A 48 1.12 16.17 0.42
C ILE A 48 0.37 16.56 1.70
N LEU A 49 0.99 16.33 2.87
CA LEU A 49 0.50 16.68 4.19
C LEU A 49 -0.85 16.06 4.56
N ILE A 50 -1.12 14.85 4.06
CA ILE A 50 -2.24 14.03 4.47
C ILE A 50 -1.74 13.04 5.53
N ALA A 51 -2.40 13.01 6.67
CA ALA A 51 -2.27 11.91 7.62
C ALA A 51 -3.51 11.01 7.51
N HIS A 52 -3.30 9.71 7.33
CA HIS A 52 -4.35 8.73 7.08
C HIS A 52 -5.21 8.49 8.32
N ARG A 53 -4.56 8.38 9.48
CA ARG A 53 -5.09 8.11 10.82
C ARG A 53 -5.70 6.73 11.03
N ASP A 54 -6.08 6.03 9.97
CA ASP A 54 -6.73 4.72 10.07
C ASP A 54 -6.07 3.64 9.21
N PHE A 55 -4.74 3.74 9.06
CA PHE A 55 -4.01 2.92 8.10
C PHE A 55 -4.00 1.44 8.49
N SER A 56 -4.28 0.57 7.51
CA SER A 56 -4.06 -0.87 7.57
C SER A 56 -3.70 -1.41 6.19
N PHE A 57 -2.96 -2.51 6.11
CA PHE A 57 -2.69 -3.17 4.83
C PHE A 57 -3.96 -3.71 4.15
N ALA A 58 -5.06 -3.87 4.88
CA ALA A 58 -6.36 -4.19 4.29
C ALA A 58 -6.87 -3.10 3.33
N GLU A 59 -6.49 -1.84 3.59
CA GLU A 59 -6.88 -0.66 2.79
C GLU A 59 -5.93 -0.38 1.63
N VAL A 60 -4.90 -1.19 1.45
CA VAL A 60 -4.02 -1.11 0.29
C VAL A 60 -4.57 -2.02 -0.79
N PHE A 61 -4.99 -1.42 -1.89
CA PHE A 61 -5.49 -2.05 -3.10
C PHE A 61 -4.39 -2.23 -4.14
N LEU A 62 -4.58 -3.18 -5.05
CA LEU A 62 -3.64 -3.48 -6.13
C LEU A 62 -4.33 -3.34 -7.49
N ASN A 63 -3.64 -2.83 -8.52
CA ASN A 63 -4.08 -2.81 -9.93
C ASN A 63 -4.19 -4.22 -10.58
N PHE A 64 -4.54 -5.22 -9.79
CA PHE A 64 -4.67 -6.60 -10.23
C PHE A 64 -5.97 -7.19 -9.72
N GLY A 65 -6.98 -7.24 -10.56
CA GLY A 65 -8.25 -7.90 -10.29
C GLY A 65 -9.20 -7.61 -11.45
N SER A 66 -9.66 -8.63 -12.16
CA SER A 66 -10.69 -8.46 -13.17
C SER A 66 -12.05 -8.75 -12.55
N ALA A 67 -13.10 -8.05 -12.99
CA ALA A 67 -14.48 -8.41 -12.67
C ALA A 67 -14.80 -9.88 -13.04
N GLN A 68 -14.06 -10.47 -13.99
CA GLN A 68 -14.12 -11.89 -14.36
C GLN A 68 -13.56 -12.85 -13.30
N ALA A 69 -12.72 -12.40 -12.37
CA ALA A 69 -12.23 -13.22 -11.26
C ALA A 69 -13.25 -13.30 -10.09
N CYS A 70 -14.23 -12.41 -10.08
CA CYS A 70 -15.35 -12.37 -9.13
C CYS A 70 -16.64 -12.80 -9.82
N VAL A 71 -16.68 -14.02 -10.38
CA VAL A 71 -17.94 -14.59 -10.88
C VAL A 71 -18.79 -15.01 -9.67
N PRO A 72 -20.05 -14.56 -9.53
CA PRO A 72 -20.88 -14.83 -8.34
C PRO A 72 -21.14 -16.31 -8.00
N ASP A 73 -20.86 -17.22 -8.94
CA ASP A 73 -21.23 -18.64 -8.87
C ASP A 73 -20.02 -19.60 -8.82
N LYS A 74 -18.81 -19.07 -8.68
CA LYS A 74 -17.60 -19.90 -8.47
C LYS A 74 -16.83 -19.34 -7.29
N SER A 75 -16.03 -20.19 -6.65
CA SER A 75 -15.15 -19.79 -5.56
C SER A 75 -14.55 -18.41 -5.87
N PHE A 76 -14.61 -17.48 -4.91
CA PHE A 76 -14.07 -16.11 -5.02
C PHE A 76 -12.58 -16.04 -5.44
N PHE A 77 -11.95 -17.20 -5.67
CA PHE A 77 -10.55 -17.41 -5.97
C PHE A 77 -10.43 -18.60 -6.94
N PRO A 78 -10.47 -18.40 -8.27
CA PRO A 78 -9.85 -19.38 -9.16
C PRO A 78 -8.34 -19.46 -8.83
N PRO A 79 -7.69 -20.63 -8.97
CA PRO A 79 -6.25 -20.76 -8.80
C PRO A 79 -5.57 -19.81 -9.79
N ARG A 80 -4.93 -18.76 -9.25
CA ARG A 80 -4.30 -17.73 -10.06
C ARG A 80 -3.06 -18.33 -10.72
N PRO A 81 -2.79 -18.08 -12.02
CA PRO A 81 -1.50 -18.41 -12.62
C PRO A 81 -0.40 -17.67 -11.84
N ARG A 82 0.44 -18.43 -11.12
CA ARG A 82 1.51 -17.98 -10.20
C ARG A 82 2.68 -17.26 -10.89
N SER A 83 2.41 -16.58 -12.00
CA SER A 83 3.44 -15.89 -12.79
C SER A 83 2.89 -14.71 -13.59
N PHE A 84 1.57 -14.45 -13.60
CA PHE A 84 1.02 -13.40 -14.45
C PHE A 84 1.48 -12.00 -14.00
N ARG A 85 1.82 -11.83 -12.73
CA ARG A 85 2.21 -10.55 -12.14
C ARG A 85 3.59 -10.08 -12.55
N LYS A 86 4.47 -10.99 -12.97
CA LYS A 86 5.78 -10.64 -13.55
C LYS A 86 5.67 -9.91 -14.90
N PHE A 87 4.49 -9.87 -15.51
CA PHE A 87 4.28 -9.27 -16.82
C PHE A 87 3.74 -7.83 -16.79
N PHE A 88 3.47 -7.25 -15.62
CA PHE A 88 3.03 -5.85 -15.51
C PHE A 88 3.53 -5.20 -14.21
N ASP A 89 3.65 -3.88 -14.21
CA ASP A 89 4.05 -3.13 -13.04
C ASP A 89 2.92 -3.10 -12.00
N ALA A 90 3.14 -3.73 -10.85
CA ALA A 90 2.22 -3.71 -9.72
C ALA A 90 2.11 -2.29 -9.15
N GLN A 91 0.88 -1.77 -9.08
CA GLN A 91 0.57 -0.45 -8.52
C GLN A 91 -0.32 -0.60 -7.29
N TYR A 92 0.10 0.00 -6.19
CA TYR A 92 -0.61 -0.03 -4.92
C TYR A 92 -1.34 1.28 -4.69
N PHE A 93 -2.57 1.19 -4.19
CA PHE A 93 -3.42 2.34 -3.94
C PHE A 93 -3.93 2.27 -2.52
N ILE A 94 -3.69 3.31 -1.75
CA ILE A 94 -4.29 3.46 -0.43
C ILE A 94 -5.72 3.96 -0.62
N ASN A 95 -6.66 3.39 0.12
CA ASN A 95 -8.06 3.85 0.18
C ASN A 95 -8.45 4.14 1.64
N ASP A 96 -9.72 4.46 1.84
CA ASP A 96 -10.34 4.67 3.16
C ASP A 96 -9.89 5.95 3.88
N PHE A 97 -9.97 7.06 3.14
CA PHE A 97 -9.59 8.39 3.61
C PHE A 97 -10.63 9.06 4.52
N GLU A 98 -11.66 8.34 4.98
CA GLU A 98 -12.75 8.98 5.72
C GLU A 98 -12.26 9.65 7.00
N LEU A 99 -11.28 9.04 7.70
CA LEU A 99 -10.72 9.54 8.96
C LEU A 99 -9.48 10.42 8.75
N SER A 100 -9.05 10.61 7.50
CA SER A 100 -7.85 11.36 7.16
C SER A 100 -7.98 12.85 7.44
N VAL A 101 -6.83 13.49 7.66
CA VAL A 101 -6.72 14.94 7.81
C VAL A 101 -5.68 15.48 6.84
N GLN A 102 -6.03 16.55 6.13
CA GLN A 102 -5.10 17.25 5.24
C GLN A 102 -4.76 18.61 5.83
N TYR A 103 -3.47 18.93 5.88
CA TYR A 103 -2.99 20.24 6.30
C TYR A 103 -2.57 21.09 5.11
N SER A 104 -2.73 22.42 5.22
CA SER A 104 -2.21 23.34 4.21
C SER A 104 -0.69 23.22 4.11
N PRO A 105 -0.09 23.26 2.90
CA PRO A 105 1.36 23.40 2.71
C PRO A 105 1.98 24.57 3.48
N SER A 106 1.22 25.65 3.70
CA SER A 106 1.66 26.85 4.43
C SER A 106 1.46 26.77 5.94
N SER A 107 0.86 25.68 6.47
CA SER A 107 0.63 25.53 7.91
C SER A 107 1.94 25.31 8.66
N ASP A 108 2.05 25.86 9.87
CA ASP A 108 3.17 25.60 10.77
C ASP A 108 3.21 24.12 11.17
N PRO A 109 4.32 23.38 10.98
CA PRO A 109 4.43 21.98 11.37
C PRO A 109 4.05 21.68 12.82
N ALA A 110 4.31 22.60 13.76
CA ALA A 110 3.96 22.39 15.16
C ALA A 110 2.44 22.45 15.42
N SER A 111 1.70 23.16 14.57
CA SER A 111 0.23 23.26 14.62
C SER A 111 -0.49 22.03 14.06
N ARG A 112 0.21 21.12 13.36
CA ARG A 112 -0.37 19.93 12.74
C ARG A 112 -0.62 18.86 13.80
N ARG A 113 -1.77 18.97 14.47
CA ARG A 113 -2.15 18.15 15.63
C ARG A 113 -3.58 17.67 15.53
N VAL A 114 -3.83 16.49 16.09
CA VAL A 114 -5.16 15.90 16.30
C VAL A 114 -5.32 15.46 17.75
N VAL A 115 -6.55 15.20 18.19
CA VAL A 115 -6.88 14.73 19.54
C VAL A 115 -7.68 13.43 19.45
N GLY A 116 -7.45 12.51 20.39
CA GLY A 116 -8.18 11.25 20.52
C GLY A 116 -7.98 10.25 19.37
N HIS A 117 -8.69 9.12 19.46
CA HIS A 117 -8.66 8.08 18.46
C HIS A 117 -9.45 8.47 17.19
N PRO A 118 -9.17 7.85 16.03
CA PRO A 118 -9.73 8.27 14.73
C PRO A 118 -11.27 8.29 14.68
N SER A 119 -11.93 7.29 15.27
CA SER A 119 -13.39 7.14 15.26
C SER A 119 -14.14 7.90 16.36
N ALA A 120 -13.43 8.60 17.26
CA ALA A 120 -14.05 9.32 18.38
C ALA A 120 -15.11 10.33 17.93
N ARG A 121 -14.94 10.92 16.74
CA ARG A 121 -15.89 11.86 16.14
C ARG A 121 -17.27 11.27 15.85
N TYR A 122 -17.36 9.94 15.75
CA TYR A 122 -18.60 9.20 15.55
C TYR A 122 -19.23 8.73 16.87
N GLY A 123 -18.59 9.01 18.01
CA GLY A 123 -19.05 8.58 19.32
C GLY A 123 -18.64 7.15 19.69
N ASP A 124 -17.75 6.54 18.92
CA ASP A 124 -17.23 5.21 19.21
C ASP A 124 -16.33 5.23 20.46
N ASP A 125 -16.38 4.14 21.22
CA ASP A 125 -15.43 3.89 22.30
C ASP A 125 -14.10 3.40 21.71
N ILE A 126 -13.00 3.75 22.37
CA ILE A 126 -11.65 3.30 22.02
C ILE A 126 -11.53 1.77 22.05
N GLU A 127 -12.28 1.10 22.92
CA GLU A 127 -12.29 -0.36 23.04
C GLU A 127 -12.92 -1.05 21.80
N ILE A 128 -13.66 -0.31 20.98
CA ILE A 128 -14.28 -0.80 19.74
C ILE A 128 -13.34 -0.59 18.54
N TYR A 129 -12.30 0.23 18.69
CA TYR A 129 -11.33 0.50 17.63
C TYR A 129 -10.46 -0.74 17.36
N GLY A 130 -10.77 -1.45 16.26
CA GLY A 130 -10.19 -2.76 15.95
C GLY A 130 -8.81 -2.76 15.30
N LYS A 131 -8.22 -1.58 15.03
CA LYS A 131 -6.91 -1.44 14.40
C LYS A 131 -5.83 -1.08 15.43
N ALA A 132 -4.56 -1.26 15.06
CA ALA A 132 -3.47 -0.80 15.90
C ALA A 132 -3.59 0.71 16.12
N LEU A 133 -3.48 1.15 17.38
CA LEU A 133 -3.62 2.54 17.76
C LEU A 133 -2.35 3.02 18.44
N ALA A 134 -1.80 4.13 17.98
CA ALA A 134 -0.64 4.76 18.60
C ALA A 134 -0.95 5.10 20.07
N PRO A 135 -0.02 4.88 21.03
CA PRO A 135 -0.30 5.10 22.46
C PRO A 135 -0.84 6.50 22.77
N GLU A 136 -0.30 7.52 22.11
CA GLU A 136 -0.72 8.91 22.28
C GLU A 136 -2.14 9.21 21.80
N ALA A 137 -2.68 8.40 20.88
CA ALA A 137 -4.06 8.56 20.40
C ALA A 137 -5.10 8.03 21.40
N ARG A 138 -4.66 7.38 22.49
CA ARG A 138 -5.51 7.02 23.64
C ARG A 138 -5.65 8.14 24.66
N LEU A 139 -4.89 9.23 24.49
CA LEU A 139 -4.88 10.37 25.39
C LEU A 139 -5.74 11.49 24.82
N ASP A 140 -6.23 12.36 25.69
CA ASP A 140 -6.96 13.59 25.31
C ASP A 140 -6.02 14.75 24.93
N GLU A 141 -4.71 14.48 24.84
CA GLU A 141 -3.70 15.48 24.50
C GLU A 141 -3.46 15.56 22.98
N PRO A 142 -3.22 16.76 22.42
CA PRO A 142 -2.91 16.91 21.01
C PRO A 142 -1.61 16.21 20.62
N TYR A 143 -1.64 15.41 19.55
CA TYR A 143 -0.49 14.66 19.05
C TYR A 143 -0.27 14.83 17.54
N CYS A 144 0.92 14.45 17.07
CA CYS A 144 1.27 14.49 15.65
C CYS A 144 0.64 13.30 14.89
N PRO A 145 -0.31 13.52 13.96
CA PRO A 145 -0.97 12.41 13.27
C PRO A 145 -0.03 11.65 12.33
N PHE A 146 0.96 12.33 11.75
CA PHE A 146 1.97 11.68 10.89
C PHE A 146 2.80 10.64 11.65
N LYS A 147 3.13 10.89 12.92
CA LYS A 147 3.84 9.93 13.76
C LYS A 147 2.94 8.75 14.15
N ALA A 148 1.62 8.98 14.26
CA ALA A 148 0.66 7.91 14.51
C ALA A 148 0.50 7.00 13.29
N ASP A 149 0.47 7.54 12.06
CA ASP A 149 0.48 6.74 10.84
C ASP A 149 1.73 5.84 10.74
N VAL A 150 2.91 6.40 11.06
CA VAL A 150 4.17 5.62 11.08
C VAL A 150 4.08 4.46 12.08
N TYR A 151 3.48 4.70 13.25
CA TYR A 151 3.23 3.64 14.23
C TYR A 151 2.31 2.55 13.67
N GLN A 152 1.18 2.93 13.08
CA GLN A 152 0.23 1.98 12.49
C GLN A 152 0.89 1.14 11.40
N LEU A 153 1.63 1.78 10.50
CA LEU A 153 2.37 1.08 9.44
C LEU A 153 3.46 0.15 10.00
N GLY A 154 4.19 0.56 11.03
CA GLY A 154 5.15 -0.29 11.72
C GLY A 154 4.48 -1.53 12.32
N GLN A 155 3.33 -1.36 12.98
CA GLN A 155 2.53 -2.45 13.53
C GLN A 155 2.02 -3.41 12.45
N GLU A 156 1.55 -2.89 11.31
CA GLU A 156 1.11 -3.70 10.16
C GLU A 156 2.27 -4.52 9.56
N ILE A 157 3.48 -3.95 9.47
CA ILE A 157 4.68 -4.68 9.03
C ILE A 157 5.05 -5.77 10.04
N LEU A 158 5.03 -5.48 11.35
CA LEU A 158 5.34 -6.49 12.37
C LEU A 158 4.33 -7.63 12.37
N LEU A 159 3.04 -7.31 12.24
CA LEU A 159 1.97 -8.28 12.20
C LEU A 159 2.05 -9.16 10.95
N THR A 160 2.27 -8.56 9.78
CA THR A 160 2.18 -9.26 8.49
C THR A 160 3.50 -9.89 8.07
N PHE A 161 4.63 -9.25 8.39
CA PHE A 161 5.96 -9.58 7.90
C PHE A 161 6.99 -9.81 9.02
N GLY A 162 6.58 -9.83 10.29
CA GLY A 162 7.49 -10.00 11.44
C GLY A 162 8.28 -11.31 11.46
N ARG A 163 7.88 -12.31 10.65
CA ARG A 163 8.56 -13.60 10.51
C ARG A 163 9.46 -13.68 9.28
N VAL A 164 9.48 -12.66 8.42
CA VAL A 164 10.27 -12.67 7.19
C VAL A 164 11.76 -12.53 7.55
N THR A 165 12.50 -13.63 7.42
CA THR A 165 13.95 -13.64 7.72
C THR A 165 14.83 -13.21 6.55
N THR A 166 14.29 -13.25 5.31
CA THR A 166 15.01 -12.85 4.09
C THR A 166 15.37 -11.36 4.06
N LEU A 167 14.72 -10.55 4.91
CA LEU A 167 14.92 -9.11 5.03
C LEU A 167 15.32 -8.74 6.47
N PRO A 168 16.57 -9.01 6.90
CA PRO A 168 16.98 -8.86 8.30
C PRO A 168 16.86 -7.41 8.84
N GLY A 169 16.81 -6.40 7.97
CA GLY A 169 16.59 -5.02 8.37
C GLY A 169 15.12 -4.60 8.50
N LEU A 170 14.17 -5.38 7.98
CA LEU A 170 12.76 -5.01 7.93
C LEU A 170 12.13 -4.99 9.32
N VAL A 171 12.33 -6.04 10.11
CA VAL A 171 11.79 -6.11 11.48
C VAL A 171 12.38 -5.00 12.37
N PRO A 172 13.70 -4.78 12.43
CA PRO A 172 14.25 -3.66 13.20
C PRO A 172 13.75 -2.28 12.75
N LEU A 173 13.47 -2.09 11.45
CA LEU A 173 12.84 -0.85 10.98
C LEU A 173 11.42 -0.72 11.51
N ALA A 174 10.61 -1.78 11.39
CA ALA A 174 9.23 -1.80 11.84
C ALA A 174 9.09 -1.59 13.36
N GLU A 175 9.98 -2.17 14.16
CA GLU A 175 10.05 -1.94 15.62
C GLU A 175 10.31 -0.47 15.95
N ARG A 176 11.21 0.21 15.22
CA ARG A 176 11.46 1.65 15.42
C ARG A 176 10.25 2.49 15.02
N MET A 177 9.59 2.15 13.91
CA MET A 177 8.36 2.79 13.47
C MET A 177 7.24 2.61 14.51
N ALA A 178 7.16 1.44 15.13
CA ALA A 178 6.20 1.08 16.17
C ALA A 178 6.63 1.45 17.60
N SER A 179 7.64 2.31 17.77
CA SER A 179 8.06 2.76 19.09
C SER A 179 6.91 3.41 19.85
N THR A 180 6.77 3.13 21.15
CA THR A 180 5.74 3.76 21.99
C THR A 180 6.00 5.26 22.15
N ASP A 181 7.26 5.68 22.13
CA ASP A 181 7.66 7.09 22.13
C ASP A 181 7.65 7.65 20.68
N PRO A 182 6.74 8.59 20.34
CA PRO A 182 6.64 9.17 19.01
C PRO A 182 7.90 9.95 18.57
N SER A 183 8.73 10.40 19.51
CA SER A 183 9.99 11.09 19.20
C SER A 183 11.05 10.15 18.61
N LEU A 184 11.00 8.85 18.98
CA LEU A 184 11.94 7.83 18.51
C LEU A 184 11.57 7.24 17.15
N ARG A 185 10.32 7.42 16.70
CA ARG A 185 9.87 6.93 15.40
C ARG A 185 10.55 7.73 14.28
N PRO A 186 11.03 7.11 13.19
CA PRO A 186 11.44 7.86 12.02
C PRO A 186 10.25 8.63 11.42
N SER A 187 10.52 9.63 10.61
CA SER A 187 9.56 10.10 9.60
C SER A 187 9.35 9.02 8.53
N ILE A 188 8.26 9.11 7.77
CA ILE A 188 8.02 8.15 6.69
C ILE A 188 9.13 8.19 5.62
N ALA A 189 9.66 9.37 5.33
CA ALA A 189 10.78 9.55 4.41
C ALA A 189 12.07 8.87 4.92
N GLU A 190 12.42 9.02 6.20
CA GLU A 190 13.56 8.32 6.80
C GLU A 190 13.37 6.80 6.81
N ALA A 191 12.13 6.35 7.02
CA ALA A 191 11.78 4.94 6.97
C ALA A 191 11.91 4.38 5.54
N LEU A 192 11.48 5.14 4.52
CA LEU A 192 11.64 4.80 3.11
C LEU A 192 13.13 4.72 2.72
N VAL A 193 13.96 5.68 3.13
CA VAL A 193 15.41 5.63 2.90
C VAL A 193 16.01 4.35 3.51
N THR A 194 15.58 3.97 4.70
CA THR A 194 16.01 2.72 5.34
C THR A 194 15.56 1.50 4.53
N LEU A 195 14.31 1.49 4.06
CA LEU A 195 13.74 0.40 3.25
C LEU A 195 14.48 0.22 1.93
N CYS A 196 14.78 1.31 1.22
CA CYS A 196 15.61 1.28 0.02
C CYS A 196 17.02 0.74 0.31
N GLY A 197 17.60 1.10 1.46
CA GLY A 197 18.88 0.53 1.92
C GLY A 197 18.81 -0.99 2.13
N ILE A 198 17.72 -1.49 2.72
CA ILE A 198 17.47 -2.94 2.88
C ILE A 198 17.42 -3.61 1.50
N ARG A 199 16.65 -3.06 0.55
CA ARG A 199 16.57 -3.56 -0.83
C ARG A 199 17.94 -3.66 -1.48
N LEU A 200 18.72 -2.57 -1.45
CA LEU A 200 20.04 -2.50 -2.06
C LEU A 200 21.06 -3.48 -1.45
N SER A 201 20.89 -3.81 -0.17
CA SER A 201 21.74 -4.79 0.52
C SER A 201 21.32 -6.25 0.29
N THR A 202 20.13 -6.47 -0.28
CA THR A 202 19.59 -7.82 -0.53
C THR A 202 20.05 -8.30 -1.91
N SER A 203 20.56 -9.54 -2.00
CA SER A 203 21.02 -10.10 -3.28
C SER A 203 19.86 -10.34 -4.24
N ASP A 204 20.10 -10.25 -5.55
CA ASP A 204 19.07 -10.51 -6.57
C ASP A 204 18.46 -11.90 -6.44
N THR A 205 19.26 -12.92 -6.08
CA THR A 205 18.75 -14.26 -5.81
C THR A 205 17.69 -14.25 -4.71
N LEU A 206 17.91 -13.54 -3.60
CA LEU A 206 16.94 -13.45 -2.51
C LEU A 206 15.74 -12.55 -2.88
N LEU A 207 15.98 -11.49 -3.66
CA LEU A 207 14.92 -10.62 -4.16
C LEU A 207 13.91 -11.37 -5.03
N ASP A 208 14.39 -12.30 -5.86
CA ASP A 208 13.56 -13.07 -6.78
C ASP A 208 12.99 -14.37 -6.15
N GLU A 209 13.39 -14.69 -4.92
CA GLU A 209 12.81 -15.78 -4.13
C GLU A 209 11.56 -15.34 -3.37
N MET A 210 10.61 -16.27 -3.23
CA MET A 210 9.45 -16.10 -2.36
C MET A 210 9.89 -16.24 -0.89
N PRO A 211 9.54 -15.31 0.01
CA PRO A 211 9.87 -15.41 1.43
C PRO A 211 9.24 -16.67 2.05
N ARG A 212 10.05 -17.72 2.26
CA ARG A 212 9.56 -19.03 2.73
C ARG A 212 8.87 -18.94 4.09
N ASP A 213 9.31 -18.00 4.93
CA ASP A 213 8.77 -17.81 6.28
C ASP A 213 7.49 -16.95 6.29
N ALA A 214 7.12 -16.33 5.17
CA ALA A 214 5.81 -15.69 5.02
C ALA A 214 4.67 -16.71 4.86
N HIS A 215 4.97 -18.01 4.68
CA HIS A 215 3.96 -19.05 4.48
C HIS A 215 3.24 -19.50 5.75
N GLY A 216 3.87 -19.33 6.92
CA GLY A 216 3.52 -20.09 8.13
C GLY A 216 2.16 -19.77 8.77
N GLU A 217 1.49 -18.68 8.40
CA GLU A 217 0.31 -18.21 9.12
C GLU A 217 -1.05 -18.53 8.45
N TYR A 218 -1.05 -19.12 7.25
CA TYR A 218 -2.30 -19.32 6.50
C TYR A 218 -2.54 -20.74 5.95
N GLY A 219 -1.68 -21.73 6.20
CA GLY A 219 -1.91 -23.14 5.83
C GLY A 219 -1.86 -23.43 4.33
N TRP A 220 -0.66 -23.56 3.76
CA TRP A 220 -0.48 -24.29 2.50
C TRP A 220 0.10 -25.65 2.89
N ASP A 221 -0.76 -26.58 3.32
CA ASP A 221 -0.41 -27.96 3.05
C ASP A 221 -0.59 -28.16 1.55
N GLU A 222 0.40 -28.76 0.90
CA GLU A 222 0.42 -29.11 -0.51
C GLU A 222 -0.74 -30.07 -0.84
N GLN A 223 -1.94 -29.54 -1.08
CA GLN A 223 -2.99 -30.32 -1.74
C GLN A 223 -2.69 -30.30 -3.24
N THR A 224 -2.12 -31.41 -3.70
CA THR A 224 -1.93 -31.76 -5.11
C THR A 224 -3.25 -31.63 -5.88
N ASP A 225 -3.25 -30.76 -6.89
CA ASP A 225 -4.39 -30.52 -7.78
C ASP A 225 -4.79 -31.78 -8.57
N GLY A 226 -5.88 -32.43 -8.16
CA GLY A 226 -6.63 -33.38 -8.98
C GLY A 226 -7.72 -32.64 -9.76
N PHE A 227 -7.38 -32.08 -10.92
CA PHE A 227 -8.35 -31.46 -11.82
C PHE A 227 -8.98 -32.50 -12.74
N ASP A 228 -10.21 -32.92 -12.46
CA ASP A 228 -11.07 -33.61 -13.43
C ASP A 228 -11.79 -32.57 -14.31
N SER A 229 -11.68 -32.78 -15.62
CA SER A 229 -12.19 -31.90 -16.66
C SER A 229 -13.69 -32.07 -16.90
N ALA A 230 -14.49 -31.04 -16.59
CA ALA A 230 -15.83 -30.88 -17.16
C ALA A 230 -15.96 -29.45 -17.73
N GLY A 231 -16.23 -29.35 -19.04
CA GLY A 231 -16.26 -28.10 -19.79
C GLY A 231 -17.45 -27.18 -19.42
N PRO A 232 -17.37 -25.86 -19.71
CA PRO A 232 -18.41 -24.92 -19.33
C PRO A 232 -19.57 -24.89 -20.33
N THR A 233 -20.79 -24.92 -19.81
CA THR A 233 -22.04 -24.62 -20.53
C THR A 233 -22.25 -23.10 -20.56
N THR A 234 -22.51 -22.55 -21.74
CA THR A 234 -22.70 -21.11 -21.97
C THR A 234 -24.12 -20.68 -21.62
N LEU A 235 -24.28 -19.62 -20.81
CA LEU A 235 -25.53 -18.87 -20.67
C LEU A 235 -25.23 -17.42 -21.01
N GLU A 236 -25.80 -16.94 -22.12
CA GLU A 236 -25.73 -15.55 -22.55
C GLU A 236 -26.67 -14.69 -21.70
N ALA A 237 -26.16 -13.61 -21.13
CA ALA A 237 -26.97 -12.52 -20.57
C ALA A 237 -26.85 -11.31 -21.49
N THR A 238 -27.95 -10.90 -22.10
CA THR A 238 -28.07 -9.71 -22.93
C THR A 238 -28.15 -8.45 -22.07
N PHE A 239 -27.25 -7.49 -22.29
CA PHE A 239 -27.23 -6.17 -21.65
C PHE A 239 -27.75 -5.11 -22.64
N SER A 240 -28.68 -4.25 -22.21
CA SER A 240 -29.29 -3.19 -23.03
C SER A 240 -28.62 -1.83 -22.72
N PRO A 241 -28.02 -1.12 -23.70
CA PRO A 241 -27.11 0.01 -23.43
C PRO A 241 -27.77 1.41 -23.29
N ASP A 242 -29.10 1.54 -23.38
CA ASP A 242 -29.74 2.83 -23.70
C ASP A 242 -30.00 3.78 -22.51
N THR A 243 -29.12 3.92 -21.52
CA THR A 243 -29.35 4.96 -20.48
C THR A 243 -28.12 5.64 -19.86
N ALA A 244 -26.93 5.52 -20.46
CA ALA A 244 -25.76 6.27 -19.99
C ALA A 244 -25.51 7.49 -20.89
N VAL A 245 -25.86 8.69 -20.41
CA VAL A 245 -25.38 9.94 -21.00
C VAL A 245 -23.95 10.16 -20.49
N VAL A 246 -22.97 9.81 -21.31
CA VAL A 246 -21.56 10.08 -21.07
C VAL A 246 -21.28 11.51 -21.53
N VAL A 247 -21.02 12.43 -20.60
CA VAL A 247 -20.39 13.71 -20.91
C VAL A 247 -18.89 13.44 -21.02
N GLY A 248 -18.37 13.55 -22.24
CA GLY A 248 -17.10 13.01 -22.66
C GLY A 248 -15.85 13.75 -22.16
N LEU A 249 -14.78 12.98 -22.05
CA LEU A 249 -13.41 13.40 -22.35
C LEU A 249 -12.82 12.39 -23.34
N ALA A 250 -12.05 12.87 -24.32
CA ALA A 250 -11.45 12.04 -25.35
C ALA A 250 -10.33 11.17 -24.76
N PRO A 251 -10.07 9.96 -25.29
CA PRO A 251 -9.05 9.05 -24.78
C PRO A 251 -7.62 9.61 -24.76
N GLU A 252 -7.36 10.64 -25.56
CA GLU A 252 -6.05 11.29 -25.68
C GLU A 252 -5.65 12.20 -24.50
N ASP A 253 -6.58 12.54 -23.59
CA ASP A 253 -6.29 13.41 -22.43
C ASP A 253 -5.90 12.62 -21.15
N LEU A 254 -5.86 11.29 -21.22
CA LEU A 254 -5.38 10.42 -20.14
C LEU A 254 -3.85 10.28 -20.21
N LEU A 255 -3.18 11.20 -19.51
CA LEU A 255 -1.73 11.29 -19.17
C LEU A 255 -0.88 12.14 -20.12
N PRO A 256 -0.24 13.20 -19.56
CA PRO A 256 1.16 13.03 -19.22
C PRO A 256 1.52 13.77 -17.93
N ASN A 257 1.72 13.06 -16.82
CA ASN A 257 2.50 13.54 -15.66
C ASN A 257 2.89 12.38 -14.72
N VAL A 258 3.44 11.31 -15.28
CA VAL A 258 4.29 10.40 -14.51
C VAL A 258 5.72 10.87 -14.76
N LYS A 259 6.32 11.55 -13.78
CA LYS A 259 7.77 11.78 -13.77
C LYS A 259 8.44 10.42 -13.68
N LYS A 260 8.92 9.92 -14.82
CA LYS A 260 9.88 8.80 -14.86
C LYS A 260 11.17 9.28 -14.22
N PHE A 261 11.50 8.79 -13.03
CA PHE A 261 12.88 8.82 -12.55
C PHE A 261 13.69 7.81 -13.37
N GLY A 262 14.38 8.31 -14.40
CA GLY A 262 15.37 7.56 -15.14
C GLY A 262 16.66 7.45 -14.32
N LEU A 263 17.10 6.21 -14.09
CA LEU A 263 18.48 5.89 -13.73
C LEU A 263 19.40 6.34 -14.88
N GLY A 264 20.05 7.49 -14.71
CA GLY A 264 21.11 7.96 -15.59
C GLY A 264 22.41 7.26 -15.24
N THR A 265 22.69 6.16 -15.93
CA THR A 265 24.06 5.70 -16.17
C THR A 265 24.73 6.68 -17.12
N ASP A 266 25.72 7.44 -16.66
CA ASP A 266 26.86 7.89 -17.46
C ASP A 266 27.88 8.60 -16.56
N ALA A 267 28.88 7.84 -16.13
CA ALA A 267 30.17 8.40 -15.78
C ALA A 267 31.06 8.32 -17.03
N PRO A 268 31.99 9.28 -17.20
CA PRO A 268 33.30 8.92 -17.67
C PRO A 268 34.36 9.24 -16.61
N LEU A 269 35.07 8.16 -16.24
CA LEU A 269 36.38 8.19 -15.62
C LEU A 269 37.40 8.86 -16.54
N SER A 270 38.09 9.89 -16.06
CA SER A 270 39.54 10.15 -16.21
C SER A 270 39.88 11.54 -15.62
N VAL A 271 41.02 11.87 -15.03
CA VAL A 271 42.24 11.20 -14.56
C VAL A 271 42.96 12.25 -13.67
N LEU A 272 43.45 11.80 -12.51
CA LEU A 272 44.64 12.21 -11.72
C LEU A 272 45.09 13.69 -11.58
N SER A 273 45.34 14.03 -10.30
CA SER A 273 46.54 14.74 -9.76
C SER A 273 46.62 16.27 -9.85
N ALA A 274 46.54 16.97 -8.71
CA ALA A 274 47.71 17.50 -7.97
C ALA A 274 47.33 18.51 -6.85
N ASN A 275 47.73 18.15 -5.62
CA ASN A 275 48.21 18.91 -4.45
C ASN A 275 47.59 20.24 -3.93
N PRO A 276 47.64 20.46 -2.60
CA PRO A 276 47.16 21.67 -1.92
C PRO A 276 48.30 22.67 -1.61
N GLN A 277 48.04 23.97 -1.77
CA GLN A 277 48.52 25.16 -1.02
C GLN A 277 47.59 26.31 -1.45
N THR A 278 47.03 27.20 -0.63
CA THR A 278 47.51 27.94 0.56
C THR A 278 46.33 28.31 1.46
#